data_AF-A0A9P9U1C2-F1
#
_entry.id   AF-A0A9P9U1C2-F1
#
_cell.length_a   1.000
_cell.length_b   1.000
_cell.length_c   1.000
_cell.angle_alpha   90.00
_cell.angle_beta   90.00
_cell.angle_gamma   90.00
#
_symmetry.space_group_name_H-M   'P 1'
#
loop_
_entity.id
_entity.type
_entity.pdbx_description
1 polymer ?
#
loop_
_entity_poly.entity_id
_entity_poly.type
_entity_poly.pdbx_seq_one_letter_code
_entity_poly.pdbx_strand_id
1 'polypeptide(L)'
;MQQPSDHEELTFAITATGEFQCTTSKCKTKPVFKRKCDLTKHQNNHKRPRQCPMVAECGYKGGAELKDLHRHFWSYHSGYARANEIPEEKTKCDYPGCDYKGRKDNVRRHKETVGHKREKT
;
A
#
# COMPACT_ATOMS: atom_id res chain seq x y z
N MET A 1 19.77 29.12 -2.55
CA MET A 1 18.41 28.63 -2.84
C MET A 1 17.98 27.74 -1.68
N GLN A 2 17.30 28.30 -0.68
CA GLN A 2 16.76 27.53 0.45
C GLN A 2 15.59 26.67 -0.05
N GLN A 3 15.67 25.35 0.14
CA GLN A 3 14.51 24.48 -0.01
C GLN A 3 13.57 24.69 1.20
N PRO A 4 12.26 24.90 1.02
CA PRO A 4 11.33 24.85 2.13
C PRO A 4 11.15 23.38 2.52
N SER A 5 11.71 23.01 3.66
CA SER A 5 11.41 21.76 4.33
C SER A 5 9.99 21.84 4.90
N ASP A 6 9.00 21.40 4.11
CA ASP A 6 7.63 21.12 4.58
C ASP A 6 7.66 19.95 5.57
N HIS A 7 8.19 20.19 6.77
CA HIS A 7 7.93 19.36 7.94
C HIS A 7 6.51 19.67 8.42
N GLU A 8 5.53 19.23 7.64
CA GLU A 8 4.11 19.28 8.00
C GLU A 8 3.91 18.39 9.23
N GLU A 9 3.76 19.03 10.40
CA GLU A 9 3.83 18.41 11.72
C GLU A 9 2.96 17.15 11.77
N LEU A 10 3.60 16.02 12.07
CA LEU A 10 2.89 14.78 12.30
C LEU A 10 1.97 14.99 13.50
N THR A 11 0.65 14.89 13.30
CA THR A 11 -0.31 14.96 14.41
C THR A 11 -0.25 13.68 15.23
N PHE A 12 0.48 13.73 16.34
CA PHE A 12 0.57 12.62 17.30
C PHE A 12 0.67 13.12 18.73
N ALA A 13 0.35 12.23 19.65
CA ALA A 13 0.61 12.39 21.08
C ALA A 13 1.56 11.29 21.54
N ILE A 14 2.35 11.58 22.57
CA ILE A 14 3.11 10.57 23.29
C ILE A 14 2.28 10.17 24.51
N THR A 15 2.01 8.88 24.68
CA THR A 15 1.27 8.36 25.83
C THR A 15 2.13 8.43 27.10
N ALA A 16 1.54 8.26 28.28
CA ALA A 16 2.27 8.18 29.54
C ALA A 16 3.33 7.04 29.56
N THR A 17 3.12 6.01 28.74
CA THR A 17 4.03 4.87 28.55
C THR A 17 5.12 5.11 27.49
N GLY A 18 5.18 6.30 26.88
CA GLY A 18 6.18 6.66 25.87
C GLY A 18 5.85 6.16 24.45
N GLU A 19 4.62 5.75 24.18
CA GLU A 19 4.19 5.27 22.87
C GLU A 19 3.60 6.38 22.00
N PHE A 20 3.63 6.20 20.68
CA PHE A 20 3.20 7.19 19.70
C PHE A 20 1.75 6.94 19.27
N GLN A 21 0.83 7.81 19.68
CA GLN A 21 -0.59 7.72 19.35
C GLN A 21 -0.97 8.63 18.17
N CYS A 22 -1.69 8.10 17.19
CA CYS A 22 -2.28 8.93 16.14
C CYS A 22 -3.44 9.78 16.69
N THR A 23 -3.36 11.09 16.49
CA THR A 23 -4.39 12.05 16.95
C THR A 23 -5.21 12.66 15.82
N THR A 24 -5.01 12.21 14.58
CA THR A 24 -5.77 12.70 13.42
C THR A 24 -7.29 12.52 13.64
N SER A 25 -8.07 13.60 13.55
CA SER A 25 -9.49 13.63 13.95
C SER A 25 -10.36 12.60 13.22
N LYS A 26 -10.05 12.27 11.96
CA LYS A 26 -10.78 11.28 11.15
C LYS A 26 -10.27 9.84 11.33
N CYS A 27 -9.24 9.62 12.14
CA CYS A 27 -8.70 8.30 12.42
C CYS A 27 -9.60 7.57 13.42
N LYS A 28 -10.43 6.63 12.94
CA LYS A 28 -11.42 5.91 13.76
C LYS A 28 -10.79 5.08 14.88
N THR A 29 -9.65 4.45 14.60
CA THR A 29 -9.03 3.49 15.52
C THR A 29 -8.03 4.13 16.47
N LYS A 30 -7.63 5.39 16.25
CA LYS A 30 -6.62 6.14 17.02
C LYS A 30 -5.47 5.25 17.53
N PRO A 31 -4.79 4.51 16.64
CA PRO A 31 -3.86 3.46 17.04
C PRO A 31 -2.63 4.04 17.74
N VAL A 32 -2.06 3.22 18.61
CA VAL A 32 -0.84 3.50 19.37
C VAL A 32 0.28 2.61 18.82
N PHE A 33 1.47 3.19 18.66
CA PHE A 33 2.64 2.53 18.10
C PHE A 33 3.83 2.64 19.04
N LYS A 34 4.59 1.56 19.19
CA LYS A 34 5.83 1.57 19.97
C LYS A 34 6.96 2.38 19.31
N ARG A 35 6.91 2.56 17.98
CA ARG A 35 7.95 3.25 17.22
C ARG A 35 7.36 4.38 16.38
N LYS A 36 8.08 5.50 16.32
CA LYS A 36 7.71 6.66 15.49
C LYS A 36 7.59 6.30 14.01
N CYS A 37 8.44 5.43 13.49
CA CYS A 37 8.39 5.03 12.07
C CYS A 37 7.09 4.28 11.70
N ASP A 38 6.52 3.51 12.63
CA ASP A 38 5.24 2.83 12.41
C ASP A 38 4.08 3.83 12.41
N LEU A 39 4.11 4.83 13.29
CA LEU A 39 3.17 5.95 13.26
C LEU A 39 3.29 6.75 11.95
N THR A 40 4.50 7.05 11.49
CA THR A 40 4.70 7.77 10.21
C THR A 40 4.10 6.98 9.05
N LYS A 41 4.33 5.66 9.00
CA LYS A 41 3.68 4.78 8.01
C LYS A 41 2.16 4.82 8.12
N HIS A 42 1.62 4.80 9.34
CA HIS A 42 0.18 4.93 9.55
C HIS A 42 -0.35 6.26 9.03
N GLN A 43 0.33 7.38 9.30
CA GLN A 43 -0.08 8.72 8.86
C GLN A 43 -0.11 8.88 7.34
N ASN A 44 0.68 8.10 6.60
CA ASN A 44 0.58 8.06 5.14
C ASN A 44 -0.80 7.56 4.65
N ASN A 45 -1.56 6.82 5.45
CA ASN A 45 -2.96 6.47 5.10
C ASN A 45 -3.89 7.69 5.15
N HIS A 46 -3.57 8.68 5.97
CA HIS A 46 -4.32 9.93 6.04
C HIS A 46 -3.88 10.90 4.94
N LYS A 47 -2.55 11.09 4.80
CA LYS A 47 -1.96 12.05 3.85
C LYS A 47 -2.00 11.55 2.39
N ARG A 48 -1.93 10.23 2.20
CA ARG A 48 -1.87 9.56 0.89
C ARG A 48 -0.81 10.19 -0.03
N PRO A 49 0.46 10.23 0.37
CA PRO A 49 1.48 11.02 -0.33
C PRO A 49 1.85 10.49 -1.72
N ARG A 50 1.48 9.25 -2.08
CA ARG A 50 1.86 8.63 -3.35
C ARG A 50 0.83 8.94 -4.42
N GLN A 51 0.96 10.09 -5.06
CA GLN A 51 0.06 10.57 -6.09
C GLN A 51 0.37 9.98 -7.47
N CYS A 52 -0.66 9.86 -8.31
CA CYS A 52 -0.49 9.47 -9.71
C CYS A 52 -0.17 10.71 -10.55
N PRO A 53 0.86 10.69 -11.42
CA PRO A 53 1.14 11.80 -12.34
C PRO A 53 0.01 12.03 -13.36
N MET A 54 -0.79 11.01 -13.66
CA MET A 54 -1.97 11.06 -14.55
C MET A 54 -3.28 11.22 -13.75
N VAL A 55 -3.23 11.87 -12.59
CA VAL A 55 -4.41 12.01 -11.69
C VAL A 55 -5.59 12.73 -12.35
N ALA A 56 -5.33 13.66 -13.27
CA ALA A 56 -6.38 14.37 -14.01
C ALA A 56 -7.24 13.42 -14.87
N GLU A 57 -6.67 12.31 -15.33
CA GLU A 57 -7.34 11.35 -16.21
C GLU A 57 -8.01 10.22 -15.42
N CYS A 58 -7.37 9.73 -14.35
CA CYS A 58 -7.84 8.56 -13.61
C CYS A 58 -8.54 8.88 -12.27
N GLY A 59 -8.47 10.12 -11.79
CA GLY A 59 -9.07 10.54 -10.52
C GLY A 59 -8.47 9.85 -9.28
N TYR A 60 -7.27 9.29 -9.37
CA TYR A 60 -6.65 8.55 -8.27
C TYR A 60 -6.29 9.46 -7.10
N LYS A 61 -6.88 9.20 -5.93
CA LYS A 61 -6.71 10.01 -4.70
C LYS A 61 -5.37 9.80 -3.97
N GLY A 62 -4.43 9.07 -4.57
CA GLY A 62 -3.13 8.73 -3.98
C GLY A 62 -3.12 7.47 -3.09
N GLY A 63 -1.94 6.93 -2.87
CA GLY A 63 -1.67 5.76 -2.01
C GLY A 63 -0.88 6.10 -0.75
N ALA A 64 -0.93 5.23 0.25
CA ALA A 64 -0.12 5.36 1.46
C ALA A 64 1.34 4.94 1.20
N GLU A 65 1.53 3.84 0.46
CA GLU A 65 2.84 3.28 0.15
C GLU A 65 3.10 3.23 -1.36
N LEU A 66 4.38 3.16 -1.76
CA LEU A 66 4.77 3.14 -3.17
C LEU A 66 4.18 1.94 -3.91
N LYS A 67 4.09 0.78 -3.26
CA LYS A 67 3.44 -0.42 -3.81
C LYS A 67 1.97 -0.19 -4.15
N ASP A 68 1.26 0.68 -3.42
CA ASP A 68 -0.14 1.00 -3.72
C ASP A 68 -0.23 1.78 -5.04
N LEU A 69 0.71 2.70 -5.26
CA LEU A 69 0.83 3.44 -6.50
C LEU A 69 1.23 2.54 -7.67
N HIS A 70 2.18 1.61 -7.48
CA HIS A 70 2.54 0.62 -8.50
C HIS A 70 1.36 -0.27 -8.88
N ARG A 71 0.59 -0.75 -7.90
CA ARG A 71 -0.64 -1.50 -8.16
C ARG A 71 -1.66 -0.66 -8.94
N HIS A 72 -1.79 0.62 -8.61
CA HIS A 72 -2.63 1.54 -9.38
C HIS A 72 -2.16 1.66 -10.83
N PHE A 73 -0.86 1.83 -11.08
CA PHE A 73 -0.32 1.87 -12.44
C PHE A 73 -0.61 0.60 -13.23
N TRP A 74 -0.39 -0.59 -12.66
CA TRP A 74 -0.69 -1.83 -13.36
C TRP A 74 -2.17 -2.04 -13.68
N SER A 75 -3.08 -1.45 -12.90
CA SER A 75 -4.53 -1.56 -13.12
C SER A 75 -5.09 -0.53 -14.10
N TYR A 76 -4.60 0.71 -14.08
CA TYR A 76 -5.18 1.83 -14.83
C TYR A 76 -4.24 2.43 -15.90
N HIS A 77 -2.93 2.24 -15.75
CA HIS A 77 -1.90 2.81 -16.62
C HIS A 77 -0.83 1.76 -16.97
N SER A 78 -1.26 0.57 -17.42
CA SER A 78 -0.34 -0.57 -17.62
C SER A 78 0.75 -0.28 -18.68
N GLY A 79 0.45 0.56 -19.68
CA GLY A 79 1.43 1.07 -20.64
C GLY A 79 2.52 1.92 -19.97
N TYR A 80 2.12 2.84 -19.08
CA TYR A 80 3.05 3.62 -18.27
C TYR A 80 3.89 2.74 -17.34
N ALA A 81 3.25 1.76 -16.69
CA ALA A 81 3.95 0.82 -15.82
C ALA A 81 5.05 0.05 -16.56
N ARG A 82 4.75 -0.44 -17.78
CA ARG A 82 5.74 -1.09 -18.64
C ARG A 82 6.86 -0.16 -19.09
N ALA A 83 6.51 1.04 -19.56
CA ALA A 83 7.49 2.01 -20.06
C ALA A 83 8.47 2.50 -18.97
N ASN A 84 8.06 2.47 -17.71
CA ASN A 84 8.87 2.88 -16.56
C ASN A 84 9.38 1.69 -15.73
N GLU A 85 9.34 0.47 -16.28
CA GLU A 85 9.87 -0.76 -15.67
C GLU A 85 9.35 -1.01 -14.24
N ILE A 86 8.09 -0.65 -13.99
CA ILE A 86 7.47 -0.76 -12.67
C ILE A 86 7.17 -2.23 -12.39
N PRO A 87 7.65 -2.84 -11.29
CA PRO A 87 7.46 -4.27 -11.04
C PRO A 87 5.98 -4.67 -10.93
N GLU A 88 5.58 -5.76 -11.59
CA GLU A 88 4.23 -6.34 -11.45
C GLU A 88 4.19 -7.30 -10.24
N GLU A 89 3.28 -7.08 -9.28
CA GLU A 89 3.14 -7.94 -8.08
C GLU A 89 2.36 -9.25 -8.36
N LYS A 90 1.83 -9.45 -9.57
CA LYS A 90 0.98 -10.60 -9.86
C LYS A 90 1.79 -11.88 -10.03
N THR A 91 1.43 -12.90 -9.25
CA THR A 91 1.96 -14.26 -9.28
C THR A 91 0.96 -15.24 -9.86
N LYS A 92 1.42 -16.30 -10.55
CA LYS A 92 0.57 -17.41 -11.01
C LYS A 92 0.25 -18.35 -9.84
N CYS A 93 -0.91 -19.00 -9.89
CA CYS A 93 -1.18 -20.18 -9.07
C CYS A 93 -0.20 -21.30 -9.47
N ASP A 94 0.36 -21.99 -8.48
CA ASP A 94 1.35 -23.06 -8.68
C ASP A 94 0.71 -24.45 -8.83
N TYR A 95 -0.63 -24.54 -8.80
CA TYR A 95 -1.34 -25.80 -8.98
C TYR A 95 -1.31 -26.22 -10.48
N PRO A 96 -0.95 -27.48 -10.80
CA PRO A 96 -0.91 -27.97 -12.17
C PRO A 96 -2.23 -27.75 -12.90
N GLY A 97 -2.18 -27.20 -14.12
CA GLY A 97 -3.38 -26.92 -14.94
C GLY A 97 -4.20 -25.70 -14.49
N CYS A 98 -3.76 -24.93 -13.49
CA CYS A 98 -4.43 -23.70 -13.09
C CYS A 98 -3.80 -22.46 -13.76
N ASP A 99 -4.61 -21.69 -14.50
CA ASP A 99 -4.17 -20.45 -15.15
C ASP A 99 -4.45 -19.17 -14.37
N TYR A 100 -4.91 -19.28 -13.12
CA TYR A 100 -5.18 -18.11 -12.29
C TYR A 100 -3.90 -17.32 -11.99
N LYS A 101 -3.94 -16.00 -12.22
CA LYS A 101 -2.85 -15.05 -11.91
C LYS A 101 -3.41 -13.86 -11.13
N GLY A 102 -2.77 -13.51 -10.03
CA GLY A 102 -3.19 -12.40 -9.16
C GLY A 102 -2.13 -12.03 -8.14
N ARG A 103 -2.42 -11.02 -7.30
CA ARG A 103 -1.54 -10.70 -6.16
C ARG A 103 -1.44 -11.89 -5.20
N LYS A 104 -0.36 -11.98 -4.43
CA LYS A 104 -0.08 -13.13 -3.55
C LYS A 104 -1.22 -13.45 -2.58
N ASP A 105 -1.88 -12.43 -2.02
CA ASP A 105 -3.06 -12.56 -1.15
C ASP A 105 -4.26 -13.15 -1.88
N ASN A 106 -4.50 -12.70 -3.11
CA ASN A 106 -5.56 -13.21 -3.97
C ASN A 106 -5.29 -14.64 -4.43
N VAL A 107 -4.04 -14.97 -4.77
CA VAL A 107 -3.64 -16.34 -5.14
C VAL A 107 -3.80 -17.29 -3.95
N ARG A 108 -3.43 -16.86 -2.74
CA ARG A 108 -3.67 -17.66 -1.52
C ARG A 108 -5.17 -17.93 -1.33
N ARG A 109 -6.00 -16.88 -1.38
CA ARG A 109 -7.45 -17.01 -1.25
C ARG A 109 -8.06 -17.88 -2.35
N HIS A 110 -7.56 -17.73 -3.58
CA HIS A 110 -7.97 -18.57 -4.71
C HIS A 110 -7.72 -20.05 -4.38
N LYS A 111 -6.50 -20.42 -3.95
CA LYS A 111 -6.17 -21.80 -3.58
C LYS A 111 -7.09 -22.38 -2.51
N GLU A 112 -7.39 -21.58 -1.48
CA GLU A 112 -8.33 -21.96 -0.41
C GLU A 112 -9.75 -22.18 -0.95
N THR A 113 -10.20 -21.33 -1.87
CA THR A 113 -11.56 -21.36 -2.42
C THR A 113 -11.77 -22.53 -3.39
N VAL A 114 -10.78 -22.82 -4.25
CA VAL A 114 -10.88 -23.89 -5.26
C VAL A 114 -10.31 -25.23 -4.80
N GLY A 115 -9.80 -25.31 -3.57
CA GLY A 115 -9.24 -26.54 -3.01
C GLY A 115 -7.88 -26.95 -3.59
N HIS A 116 -7.12 -26.03 -4.19
CA HIS A 116 -5.76 -26.29 -4.67
C HIS A 116 -4.79 -26.40 -3.47
N LYS A 117 -4.69 -27.61 -2.92
CA LYS A 117 -3.71 -27.93 -1.88
C LYS A 117 -2.34 -28.11 -2.53
N ARG A 118 -1.29 -27.60 -1.88
CA ARG A 118 0.08 -27.98 -2.23
C ARG A 118 0.27 -29.44 -1.84
N GLU A 119 0.70 -30.27 -2.77
CA GLU A 119 1.26 -31.58 -2.41
C GLU A 119 2.47 -31.31 -1.51
N LYS A 120 2.45 -31.89 -0.31
CA LYS A 120 3.61 -31.86 0.57
C LYS A 120 4.65 -32.78 -0.06
N THR A 121 5.64 -32.20 -0.73
CA THR A 121 6.89 -32.90 -1.06
C THR A 121 7.74 -33.01 0.19
#